data_AF-A0A7L2F460-F1
#
_entry.id   AF-A0A7L2F460-F1
#
_cell.length_a   1.000
_cell.length_b   1.000
_cell.length_c   1.000
_cell.angle_alpha   90.00
_cell.angle_beta   90.00
_cell.angle_gamma   90.00
#
_symmetry.space_group_name_H-M   'P 1'
#
loop_
_entity.id
_entity.type
_entity.pdbx_description
1 polymer ?
#
loop_
_entity_poly.entity_id
_entity_poly.type
_entity_poly.pdbx_seq_one_letter_code
_entity_poly.pdbx_strand_id
1 'polypeptide(L)'
;PSGLPRDTVLGRLGANITLTCQDEVPANSTVLWQVEKQGAAGQLAEGNTLLLRQLRYEDSGHYSCSVGSHLLRSLRLLVAEPPETPQVSCYRRSHDKDVLCEWPQQKKPSLGTRAMLWV
;
A
#
# COMPACT_ATOMS: atom_id res chain seq x y z
N PRO A 1 12.11 6.38 12.50
CA PRO A 1 11.23 5.20 12.32
C PRO A 1 10.30 5.36 11.10
N SER A 2 10.80 5.11 9.88
CA SER A 2 10.03 5.32 8.64
C SER A 2 9.13 4.12 8.27
N GLY A 3 7.94 4.03 8.88
CA GLY A 3 6.85 3.23 8.32
C GLY A 3 6.40 3.81 6.96
N LEU A 4 5.53 3.09 6.24
CA LEU A 4 4.91 3.68 5.04
C LEU A 4 4.19 4.99 5.43
N PRO A 5 4.20 6.02 4.57
CA PRO A 5 3.42 7.23 4.78
C PRO A 5 1.96 6.89 5.08
N ARG A 6 1.31 7.65 5.98
CA ARG A 6 -0.09 7.41 6.38
C ARG A 6 -1.06 7.36 5.20
N ASP A 7 -0.72 8.05 4.12
CA ASP A 7 -1.53 8.16 2.91
C ASP A 7 -1.22 7.05 1.88
N THR A 8 -0.52 5.99 2.30
CA THR A 8 -0.23 4.83 1.44
C THR A 8 -1.26 3.74 1.66
N VAL A 9 -1.90 3.33 0.57
CA VAL A 9 -2.80 2.16 0.54
C VAL A 9 -2.04 1.00 -0.11
N LEU A 10 -2.03 -0.15 0.56
CA LEU A 10 -1.44 -1.38 0.03
C LEU A 10 -2.49 -2.22 -0.68
N GLY A 11 -2.24 -2.51 -1.96
CA GLY A 11 -3.04 -3.42 -2.76
C GLY A 11 -2.29 -4.72 -3.04
N ARG A 12 -2.95 -5.86 -2.94
CA ARG A 12 -2.38 -7.15 -3.36
C ARG A 12 -2.56 -7.34 -4.87
N LEU A 13 -1.54 -7.88 -5.54
CA LEU A 13 -1.64 -8.29 -6.94
C LEU A 13 -2.87 -9.20 -7.18
N GLY A 14 -3.67 -8.90 -8.20
CA GLY A 14 -4.89 -9.62 -8.55
C GLY A 14 -6.10 -9.36 -7.64
N ALA A 15 -5.94 -8.60 -6.56
CA ALA A 15 -7.06 -8.27 -5.67
C ALA A 15 -7.94 -7.16 -6.27
N ASN A 16 -9.13 -7.02 -5.69
CA ASN A 16 -10.02 -5.88 -5.93
C ASN A 16 -9.96 -4.98 -4.70
N ILE A 17 -9.81 -3.67 -4.90
CA ILE A 17 -9.79 -2.69 -3.82
C ILE A 17 -10.71 -1.52 -4.15
N THR A 18 -11.33 -0.96 -3.11
CA THR A 18 -12.13 0.25 -3.21
C THR A 18 -11.41 1.38 -2.49
N LEU A 19 -11.02 2.41 -3.23
CA LEU A 19 -10.50 3.64 -2.68
C LEU A 19 -11.68 4.56 -2.33
N THR A 20 -11.68 5.13 -1.12
CA THR A 20 -12.73 6.04 -0.65
C THR A 20 -12.14 7.44 -0.50
N CYS A 21 -12.79 8.44 -1.08
CA CYS A 21 -12.30 9.80 -1.09
C CYS A 21 -12.45 10.42 0.30
N GLN A 22 -13.67 10.41 0.84
CA GLN A 22 -13.97 10.93 2.17
C GLN A 22 -15.06 10.08 2.85
N ASP A 23 -15.08 10.03 4.18
CA ASP A 23 -16.08 9.25 4.93
C ASP A 23 -17.50 9.82 4.72
N GLU A 24 -17.61 11.15 4.66
CA GLU A 24 -18.83 11.87 4.34
C GLU A 24 -18.56 12.85 3.19
N VAL A 25 -19.26 12.67 2.07
CA VAL A 25 -19.26 13.63 0.96
C VAL A 25 -20.64 14.28 0.91
N PRO A 26 -20.75 15.61 0.77
CA PRO A 26 -22.03 16.27 0.60
C PRO A 26 -22.80 15.67 -0.58
N ALA A 27 -24.07 15.33 -0.39
CA ALA A 27 -24.89 14.64 -1.41
C ALA A 27 -24.98 15.39 -2.76
N ASN A 28 -24.65 16.69 -2.77
CA ASN A 28 -24.71 17.57 -3.93
C ASN A 28 -23.35 17.79 -4.61
N SER A 29 -22.31 17.04 -4.24
CA SER A 29 -20.95 17.21 -4.76
C SER A 29 -20.56 16.11 -5.72
N THR A 30 -20.19 16.48 -6.95
CA THR A 30 -19.59 15.55 -7.92
C THR A 30 -18.11 15.38 -7.63
N VAL A 31 -17.74 14.23 -7.05
CA VAL A 31 -16.35 13.86 -6.80
C VAL A 31 -15.75 13.27 -8.06
N LEU A 32 -14.56 13.73 -8.44
CA LEU A 32 -13.80 13.24 -9.58
C LEU A 32 -12.52 12.57 -9.10
N TRP A 33 -12.26 11.36 -9.59
CA TRP A 33 -11.01 10.65 -9.35
C TRP A 33 -10.03 10.84 -10.50
N GLN A 34 -8.80 11.15 -10.14
CA GLN A 34 -7.69 11.29 -11.07
C GLN A 34 -6.53 10.39 -10.64
N VAL A 35 -5.79 9.90 -11.62
CA VAL A 35 -4.53 9.19 -11.39
C VAL A 35 -3.40 9.90 -12.12
N GLU A 36 -2.30 10.13 -11.41
CA GLU A 36 -1.06 10.60 -11.99
C GLU A 36 -0.18 9.39 -12.29
N LYS A 37 -0.11 8.99 -13.56
CA LYS A 37 0.82 7.96 -14.04
C LYS A 37 1.91 8.62 -14.86
N GLN A 38 3.17 8.55 -14.40
CA GLN A 38 4.38 8.95 -15.14
C GLN A 38 4.22 10.21 -16.03
N GLY A 39 3.67 11.29 -15.48
CA GLY A 39 3.54 12.58 -16.19
C GLY A 39 2.23 12.81 -16.96
N ALA A 40 1.27 11.87 -16.92
CA ALA A 40 -0.08 12.06 -17.45
C ALA A 40 -1.12 11.94 -16.32
N ALA A 41 -1.96 12.97 -16.17
CA ALA A 41 -3.14 12.94 -15.32
C ALA A 41 -4.34 12.47 -16.16
N GLY A 42 -4.97 11.38 -15.75
CA GLY A 42 -6.18 10.85 -16.39
C GLY A 42 -7.35 10.83 -15.41
N GLN A 43 -8.54 11.26 -15.86
CA GLN A 43 -9.79 11.06 -15.12
C GLN A 43 -10.19 9.58 -15.19
N LEU A 44 -10.45 8.97 -14.03
CA LEU A 44 -10.75 7.54 -13.93
C LEU A 44 -12.24 7.25 -13.71
N ALA A 45 -12.87 7.99 -12.79
CA ALA A 45 -14.24 7.75 -12.40
C ALA A 45 -14.85 8.97 -11.68
N GLU A 46 -16.17 8.97 -11.57
CA GLU A 46 -16.92 9.93 -10.75
C GLU A 46 -17.56 9.21 -9.55
N GLY A 47 -17.68 9.90 -8.42
CA GLY A 47 -18.26 9.40 -7.17
C GLY A 47 -17.26 9.29 -6.02
N ASN A 48 -17.78 9.12 -4.80
CA ASN A 48 -16.96 9.08 -3.57
C ASN A 48 -15.99 7.88 -3.55
N THR A 49 -16.31 6.80 -4.28
CA THR A 49 -15.54 5.56 -4.28
C THR A 49 -15.02 5.20 -5.66
N LEU A 50 -13.77 4.76 -5.74
CA LEU A 50 -13.14 4.22 -6.94
C LEU A 50 -12.84 2.73 -6.75
N LEU A 51 -13.49 1.87 -7.55
CA LEU A 51 -13.26 0.43 -7.55
C LEU A 51 -12.18 0.07 -8.58
N LEU A 52 -11.07 -0.47 -8.11
CA LEU A 52 -10.02 -1.06 -8.96
C LEU A 52 -10.12 -2.59 -8.88
N ARG A 53 -10.20 -3.24 -10.03
CA ARG A 53 -10.34 -4.71 -10.14
C ARG A 53 -9.08 -5.33 -10.67
N GLN A 54 -8.74 -6.52 -10.17
CA GLN A 54 -7.59 -7.32 -10.61
C GLN A 54 -6.29 -6.50 -10.69
N LEU A 55 -5.92 -5.90 -9.56
CA LEU A 55 -4.79 -4.99 -9.45
C LEU A 55 -3.52 -5.55 -10.10
N ARG A 56 -2.85 -4.72 -10.88
CA ARG A 56 -1.56 -5.01 -11.49
C ARG A 56 -0.49 -4.08 -10.94
N TYR A 57 0.78 -4.42 -11.17
CA TYR A 57 1.88 -3.58 -10.71
C TYR A 57 1.80 -2.16 -11.28
N GLU A 58 1.28 -2.02 -12.51
CA GLU A 58 1.09 -0.76 -13.24
C GLU A 58 -0.06 0.11 -12.71
N ASP A 59 -0.88 -0.42 -11.81
CA ASP A 59 -1.90 0.35 -11.10
C ASP A 59 -1.32 1.11 -9.90
N SER A 60 -0.07 0.81 -9.52
CA SER A 60 0.64 1.60 -8.52
C SER A 60 0.82 3.03 -9.02
N GLY A 61 0.49 4.00 -8.16
CA GLY A 61 0.48 5.40 -8.58
C GLY A 61 -0.07 6.33 -7.51
N HIS A 62 -0.18 7.60 -7.88
CA HIS A 62 -0.77 8.63 -7.03
C HIS A 62 -2.20 8.89 -7.48
N TYR A 63 -3.13 8.73 -6.55
CA TYR A 63 -4.56 8.87 -6.78
C TYR A 63 -5.06 10.06 -5.99
N SER A 64 -5.79 10.94 -6.66
CA SER A 64 -6.38 12.13 -6.07
C SER A 64 -7.87 12.16 -6.35
N CYS A 65 -8.63 12.71 -5.40
CA CYS A 65 -10.03 13.00 -5.60
C CYS A 65 -10.32 14.48 -5.31
N SER A 66 -11.14 15.10 -6.13
CA SER A 66 -11.49 16.52 -6.03
C SER A 66 -12.97 16.76 -6.29
N VAL A 67 -13.48 17.88 -5.78
CA VAL A 67 -14.79 18.43 -6.12
C VAL A 67 -14.56 19.79 -6.77
N GLY A 68 -14.85 19.88 -8.07
CA GLY A 68 -14.45 21.05 -8.86
C GLY A 68 -12.93 21.24 -8.83
N SER A 69 -12.47 22.40 -8.36
CA SER A 69 -11.04 22.72 -8.21
C SER A 69 -10.46 22.37 -6.83
N HIS A 70 -11.27 21.88 -5.89
CA HIS A 70 -10.84 21.61 -4.52
C HIS A 70 -10.41 20.15 -4.36
N LEU A 71 -9.13 19.92 -4.05
CA LEU A 71 -8.57 18.60 -3.72
C LEU A 71 -9.07 18.14 -2.34
N LEU A 72 -9.71 16.98 -2.28
CA LEU A 72 -10.22 16.41 -1.04
C LEU A 72 -9.23 15.44 -0.41
N ARG A 73 -8.71 14.50 -1.19
CA ARG A 73 -7.76 13.48 -0.73
C ARG A 73 -6.75 13.17 -1.80
N SER A 74 -5.54 12.88 -1.34
CA SER A 74 -4.44 12.39 -2.15
C SER A 74 -3.82 11.18 -1.46
N LEU A 75 -3.61 10.10 -2.19
CA LEU A 75 -3.07 8.87 -1.64
C LEU A 75 -2.15 8.17 -2.65
N ARG A 76 -1.24 7.35 -2.14
CA ARG A 76 -0.38 6.49 -2.95
C ARG A 76 -0.87 5.06 -2.89
N LEU A 77 -1.30 4.51 -4.02
CA LEU A 77 -1.54 3.07 -4.13
C LEU A 77 -0.21 2.38 -4.44
N LEU A 78 0.16 1.41 -3.60
CA LEU A 78 1.29 0.53 -3.85
C LEU A 78 0.75 -0.89 -4.02
N VAL A 79 0.80 -1.41 -5.25
CA VAL A 79 0.46 -2.79 -5.55
C VAL A 79 1.70 -3.65 -5.32
N ALA A 80 1.63 -4.54 -4.34
CA ALA A 80 2.73 -5.42 -3.97
C ALA A 80 2.19 -6.79 -3.54
N GLU A 81 3.00 -7.82 -3.73
CA GLU A 81 2.75 -9.10 -3.10
C GLU A 81 3.07 -9.02 -1.60
N PRO A 82 2.24 -9.64 -0.72
CA PRO A 82 2.59 -9.80 0.68
C PRO A 82 3.97 -10.47 0.81
N PRO A 83 4.82 -10.02 1.75
CA PRO A 83 6.07 -10.71 2.03
C PRO A 83 5.80 -12.17 2.39
N GLU A 84 6.75 -13.04 2.06
CA GLU A 84 6.73 -14.42 2.55
C GLU A 84 6.72 -14.45 4.09
N THR A 85 6.02 -15.43 4.66
CA THR A 85 6.07 -15.65 6.10
C THR A 85 7.50 -16.01 6.50
N PRO A 86 8.15 -15.22 7.39
CA PRO A 86 9.54 -15.48 7.73
C PRO A 86 9.65 -16.81 8.48
N GLN A 87 10.52 -17.69 7.97
CA GLN A 87 10.89 -18.94 8.64
C GLN A 87 12.05 -18.65 9.60
N VAL A 88 11.71 -18.29 10.84
CA VAL A 88 12.69 -17.96 11.87
C VAL A 88 13.19 -19.25 12.52
N SER A 89 14.50 -19.48 12.45
CA SER A 89 15.16 -20.51 13.25
C SER A 89 15.93 -19.83 14.37
N CYS A 90 15.77 -20.31 15.61
CA CYS A 90 16.55 -19.85 16.75
C CYS A 90 17.29 -21.04 17.32
N TYR A 91 18.60 -20.88 17.54
CA TYR A 91 19.42 -21.92 18.12
C TYR A 91 20.53 -21.34 18.97
N ARG A 92 21.05 -22.16 19.87
CA ARG A 92 22.20 -21.82 20.72
C ARG A 92 23.24 -22.91 20.57
N ARG A 93 24.46 -22.52 20.18
CA ARG A 93 25.56 -23.46 19.88
C ARG A 93 26.14 -24.13 21.12
N SER A 94 26.16 -23.44 22.25
CA SER A 94 26.62 -23.95 23.56
C SER A 94 26.04 -23.11 24.71
N HIS A 95 26.12 -23.60 25.94
CA HIS A 95 25.48 -22.97 27.11
C HIS A 95 25.99 -21.55 27.41
N ASP A 96 27.22 -21.23 27.02
CA ASP A 96 27.92 -19.96 27.25
C ASP A 96 27.75 -18.95 26.10
N LYS A 97 26.92 -19.25 25.10
CA LYS A 97 26.71 -18.40 23.92
C LYS A 97 25.30 -17.83 23.86
N ASP A 98 25.17 -16.70 23.19
CA ASP A 98 23.88 -16.07 22.94
C ASP A 98 22.98 -16.93 22.05
N VAL A 99 21.67 -16.73 22.18
CA VAL A 99 20.69 -17.32 21.26
C VAL A 99 20.74 -16.56 19.95
N LEU A 100 21.10 -17.25 18.87
CA LEU A 100 21.07 -16.70 17.53
C LEU A 100 19.74 -17.05 16.87
N CYS A 101 19.00 -16.03 16.44
CA CYS A 101 17.84 -16.20 15.59
C CYS A 101 18.18 -15.71 14.19
N GLU A 102 18.03 -16.58 13.20
CA GLU A 102 18.26 -16.27 11.79
C GLU A 102 17.00 -16.58 10.98
N TRP A 103 16.87 -15.87 9.86
CA TRP A 103 15.83 -16.12 8.89
C TRP A 103 16.46 -16.12 7.49
N PRO A 104 16.59 -17.29 6.84
CA PRO A 104 17.06 -17.36 5.47
C PRO A 104 15.95 -16.87 4.52
N GLN A 105 16.23 -15.78 3.81
CA GLN A 105 15.29 -15.20 2.84
C GLN A 105 15.33 -15.99 1.53
N GLN A 106 14.19 -16.55 1.09
CA GLN A 106 14.08 -17.17 -0.24
C GLN A 106 14.00 -16.12 -1.36
N LYS A 107 13.35 -14.98 -1.08
CA LYS A 107 13.23 -13.83 -1.97
C LYS A 107 13.57 -12.53 -1.24
N LYS A 108 14.20 -11.60 -1.95
CA LYS A 108 14.50 -10.27 -1.41
C LYS A 108 13.18 -9.53 -1.12
N PRO A 109 12.96 -9.03 0.11
CA PRO A 109 11.75 -8.28 0.44
C PRO A 109 11.63 -7.00 -0.38
N SER A 110 10.40 -6.52 -0.51
CA SER A 110 10.15 -5.20 -1.10
C SER A 110 10.80 -4.09 -0.24
N LEU A 111 11.12 -2.97 -0.88
CA LEU A 111 11.90 -1.86 -0.28
C LEU A 111 11.27 -1.26 1.01
N GLY A 112 9.98 -1.53 1.27
CA GLY A 112 9.25 -1.08 2.46
C GLY A 112 9.03 -2.13 3.55
N THR A 113 9.51 -3.36 3.37
CA THR A 113 9.31 -4.44 4.35
C THR A 113 10.23 -4.24 5.55
N ARG A 114 9.67 -4.33 6.76
CA ARG A 114 10.44 -4.28 8.01
C ARG A 114 10.25 -5.55 8.82
N ALA A 115 11.35 -6.09 9.34
CA ALA A 115 11.32 -7.08 10.40
C ALA A 115 11.30 -6.34 11.74
N MET A 116 10.32 -6.65 12.58
CA MET A 116 10.24 -6.16 13.96
C MET A 116 10.21 -7.37 14.88
N LEU A 117 11.16 -7.45 15.80
CA LEU A 117 11.13 -8.40 16.90
C LEU A 117 10.30 -7.77 18.02
N TRP A 118 9.18 -8.40 18.36
CA TRP A 118 8.39 -8.04 19.52
C TRP A 118 8.95 -8.82 20.73
N VAL A 119 9.33 -8.10 21.79
CA VAL A 119 9.86 -8.65 23.06
C VAL A 119 8.84 -8.39 24.16
#